data_AF-X1F1K8-F1
#
_entry.id   AF-X1F1K8-F1
#
_cell.length_a   1.000
_cell.length_b   1.000
_cell.length_c   1.000
_cell.angle_alpha   90.00
_cell.angle_beta   90.00
_cell.angle_gamma   90.00
#
_symmetry.space_group_name_H-M   'P 1'
#
loop_
_entity.id
_entity.type
_entity.pdbx_description
1 polymer ?
#
loop_
_entity_poly.entity_id
_entity_poly.type
_entity_poly.pdbx_seq_one_letter_code
_entity_poly.pdbx_strand_id
1 'polypeptide(L)'
;EEENNNKNLPIGIGADNLIQMAEFAEKRVGAINRIKRVALKVTNVRDWTNQNGNPYLQVSGSEKVARLFGISWRVDEPQLTTEEDGHFSYSYKGYFTFGLATIEFEGSRGSKDPFFSIFSSPLPFHSS
;
A
#
# COMPACT_ATOMS: atom_id res chain seq x y z
N GLU A 1 52.55 22.63 24.67
CA GLU A 1 51.73 21.68 23.90
C GLU A 1 50.28 22.01 24.21
N GLU A 2 49.62 22.78 23.34
CA GLU A 2 48.20 23.12 23.41
C GLU A 2 47.44 22.14 22.52
N GLU A 3 46.61 21.29 23.12
CA GLU A 3 45.82 20.29 22.42
C GLU A 3 44.42 20.83 22.11
N ASN A 4 44.12 20.93 20.81
CA ASN A 4 42.87 21.38 20.21
C ASN A 4 41.66 20.53 20.66
N ASN A 5 40.89 21.04 21.62
CA ASN A 5 39.57 20.49 21.97
C ASN A 5 38.44 21.27 21.28
N ASN A 6 38.31 21.06 19.97
CA ASN A 6 37.12 21.52 19.23
C ASN A 6 36.58 20.36 18.37
N LYS A 7 35.91 19.40 19.01
CA LYS A 7 35.18 18.32 18.33
C LYS A 7 33.68 18.45 18.57
N ASN A 8 33.00 18.69 17.46
CA ASN A 8 31.59 18.41 17.18
C ASN A 8 30.53 19.28 17.88
N LEU A 9 30.43 20.53 17.44
CA LEU A 9 29.14 21.22 17.44
C LEU A 9 28.24 20.60 16.36
N PRO A 10 26.98 20.25 16.68
CA PRO A 10 26.02 19.80 15.67
C PRO A 10 25.88 20.90 14.62
N ILE A 11 25.98 20.52 13.35
CA ILE A 11 25.82 21.41 12.20
C ILE A 11 24.44 22.05 12.32
N GLY A 12 24.41 23.30 12.79
CA GLY A 12 23.19 24.08 12.88
C GLY A 12 22.58 24.19 11.49
N ILE A 13 21.32 23.78 11.34
CA ILE A 13 20.55 24.04 10.13
C ILE A 13 20.45 25.57 10.03
N GLY A 14 21.27 26.19 9.19
CA GLY A 14 21.21 27.63 8.95
C GLY A 14 19.80 28.03 8.51
N ALA A 15 19.33 29.21 8.91
CA ALA A 15 17.98 29.69 8.61
C ALA A 15 17.66 29.64 7.10
N ASP A 16 18.65 29.90 6.24
CA ASP A 16 18.52 29.81 4.79
C ASP A 16 18.25 28.37 4.30
N ASN A 17 18.80 27.37 4.99
CA ASN A 17 18.51 25.96 4.70
C ASN A 17 17.09 25.59 5.14
N LEU A 18 16.60 26.16 6.25
CA LEU A 18 15.24 25.93 6.73
C LEU A 18 14.19 26.51 5.78
N ILE A 19 14.41 27.74 5.28
CA ILE A 19 13.54 28.39 4.29
C ILE A 19 13.50 27.57 3.00
N GLN A 20 14.66 27.16 2.48
CA GLN A 20 14.73 26.32 1.28
C GLN A 20 14.02 24.97 1.48
N MET A 21 14.18 24.34 2.63
CA MET A 21 13.49 23.09 2.97
C MET A 21 11.96 23.26 2.94
N ALA A 22 11.44 24.35 3.51
CA ALA A 22 10.02 24.66 3.49
C ALA A 22 9.51 24.85 2.05
N GLU A 23 10.20 25.62 1.22
CA GLU A 23 9.84 25.83 -0.19
C GLU A 23 9.83 24.53 -1.00
N PHE A 24 10.82 23.66 -0.80
CA PHE A 24 10.85 22.36 -1.45
C PHE A 24 9.69 21.46 -1.00
N ALA A 25 9.33 21.50 0.29
CA ALA A 25 8.19 20.75 0.82
C ALA A 25 6.88 21.23 0.17
N GLU A 26 6.66 22.54 0.08
CA GLU A 26 5.47 23.12 -0.56
C GLU A 26 5.37 22.73 -2.05
N LYS A 27 6.48 22.80 -2.80
CA LYS A 27 6.52 22.36 -4.20
C LYS A 27 6.17 20.89 -4.35
N ARG A 28 6.65 20.02 -3.45
CA ARG A 28 6.31 18.59 -3.43
C ARG A 28 4.84 18.35 -3.12
N VAL A 29 4.27 19.06 -2.15
CA VAL A 29 2.82 19.01 -1.86
C VAL A 29 2.01 19.43 -3.07
N GLY A 30 2.43 20.50 -3.76
CA GLY A 30 1.82 20.96 -5.01
C GLY A 30 1.81 19.88 -6.09
N ALA A 31 2.94 19.18 -6.27
CA ALA A 31 3.05 18.06 -7.21
C ALA A 31 2.13 16.89 -6.84
N ILE A 32 2.12 16.47 -5.56
CA ILE A 32 1.25 15.40 -5.05
C ILE A 32 -0.23 15.74 -5.29
N ASN A 33 -0.64 16.98 -5.03
CA ASN A 33 -2.02 17.41 -5.27
C ASN A 33 -2.42 17.40 -6.75
N ARG A 34 -1.46 17.59 -7.67
CA ARG A 34 -1.70 17.42 -9.11
C ARG A 34 -1.87 15.94 -9.45
N ILE A 35 -0.99 15.07 -8.95
CA ILE A 35 -1.07 13.61 -9.13
C ILE A 35 -2.43 13.07 -8.66
N LYS A 36 -2.86 13.43 -7.44
CA LYS A 36 -4.17 13.04 -6.89
C LYS A 36 -5.32 13.46 -7.80
N ARG A 37 -5.30 14.69 -8.32
CA ARG A 37 -6.34 15.20 -9.22
C ARG A 37 -6.44 14.39 -10.51
N VAL A 38 -5.31 14.03 -11.12
CA VAL A 38 -5.34 13.22 -12.35
C VAL A 38 -5.80 11.78 -12.06
N ALA A 39 -5.36 11.20 -10.94
CA ALA A 39 -5.84 9.88 -10.50
C ALA A 39 -7.37 9.84 -10.31
N LEU A 40 -7.95 10.86 -9.68
CA LEU A 40 -9.41 10.97 -9.53
C LEU A 40 -10.11 11.11 -10.89
N LYS A 41 -9.56 11.92 -11.81
CA LYS A 41 -10.15 12.15 -13.15
C LYS A 41 -10.18 10.90 -14.04
N VAL A 42 -9.25 9.96 -13.86
CA VAL A 42 -9.25 8.72 -14.66
C VAL A 42 -10.22 7.67 -14.10
N THR A 43 -10.69 7.84 -12.87
CA THR A 43 -11.68 6.96 -12.23
C THR A 43 -13.11 7.49 -12.41
N ASN A 44 -14.10 6.64 -12.18
CA ASN A 44 -15.52 6.99 -12.18
C ASN A 44 -16.24 6.41 -10.95
N VAL A 45 -17.51 6.76 -10.77
CA VAL A 45 -18.31 6.35 -9.59
C VAL A 45 -18.32 4.83 -9.37
N ARG A 46 -18.28 4.02 -10.43
CA ARG A 46 -18.29 2.54 -10.32
C ARG A 46 -16.94 1.95 -9.91
N ASP A 47 -15.86 2.73 -10.01
CA ASP A 47 -14.55 2.31 -9.53
C ASP A 47 -14.42 2.45 -8.00
N TRP A 48 -15.36 3.13 -7.35
CA TRP A 48 -15.34 3.38 -5.91
C TRP A 48 -16.50 2.67 -5.22
N THR A 49 -16.26 2.23 -3.99
CA THR A 49 -17.30 1.69 -3.12
C THR A 49 -17.19 2.27 -1.72
N ASN A 50 -18.27 2.19 -0.95
CA ASN A 50 -18.27 2.56 0.45
C ASN A 50 -17.84 1.34 1.27
N GLN A 51 -16.62 1.38 1.82
CA GLN A 51 -16.12 0.38 2.75
C GLN A 51 -16.16 0.98 4.16
N ASN A 52 -17.15 0.57 4.94
CA ASN A 52 -17.32 0.98 6.34
C ASN A 52 -17.30 2.51 6.54
N GLY A 53 -18.06 3.24 5.71
CA GLY A 53 -18.14 4.70 5.74
C GLY A 53 -17.04 5.43 4.95
N ASN A 54 -16.06 4.71 4.40
CA ASN A 54 -14.92 5.31 3.71
C ASN A 54 -14.92 4.98 2.21
N PRO A 55 -14.50 5.92 1.34
CA PRO A 55 -14.33 5.63 -0.07
C PRO A 55 -13.18 4.64 -0.28
N TYR A 56 -13.49 3.52 -0.90
CA TYR A 56 -12.52 2.47 -1.22
C TYR A 56 -12.44 2.28 -2.73
N LEU A 57 -11.22 2.37 -3.26
CA LEU A 57 -10.96 2.19 -4.68
C LEU A 57 -10.95 0.69 -5.00
N GLN A 58 -11.84 0.27 -5.89
CA GLN A 58 -11.90 -1.11 -6.35
C GLN A 58 -10.77 -1.42 -7.35
N VAL A 59 -10.64 -2.70 -7.71
CA VAL A 59 -9.63 -3.20 -8.66
C VAL A 59 -9.68 -2.45 -9.99
N SER A 60 -10.88 -2.23 -10.55
CA SER A 60 -11.03 -1.53 -11.84
C SER A 60 -10.46 -0.11 -11.82
N GLY A 61 -10.65 0.62 -10.71
CA GLY A 61 -10.10 1.95 -10.51
C GLY A 61 -8.59 1.93 -10.31
N SER A 62 -8.12 0.97 -9.51
CA SER A 62 -6.71 0.77 -9.23
C SER A 62 -5.93 0.51 -10.51
N GLU A 63 -6.45 -0.33 -11.41
CA GLU A 63 -5.83 -0.61 -12.71
C GLU A 63 -5.76 0.63 -13.62
N LYS A 64 -6.80 1.47 -13.65
CA LYS A 64 -6.79 2.71 -14.44
C LYS A 64 -5.71 3.68 -13.95
N VAL A 65 -5.63 3.85 -12.63
CA VAL A 65 -4.60 4.68 -12.00
C VAL A 65 -3.21 4.11 -12.26
N ALA A 66 -3.03 2.79 -12.12
CA ALA A 66 -1.75 2.15 -12.38
C ALA A 66 -1.28 2.34 -13.83
N ARG A 67 -2.17 2.15 -14.81
CA ARG A 67 -1.88 2.40 -16.24
C ARG A 67 -1.50 3.85 -16.51
N LEU A 68 -2.23 4.80 -15.92
CA LEU A 68 -1.95 6.24 -16.08
C LEU A 68 -0.51 6.60 -15.64
N PHE A 69 -0.02 5.96 -14.57
CA PHE A 69 1.31 6.22 -14.04
C PHE A 69 2.37 5.20 -14.48
N GLY A 70 2.06 4.30 -15.41
CA GLY A 70 3.01 3.29 -15.88
C GLY A 70 3.48 2.34 -14.76
N ILE A 71 2.60 2.05 -13.80
CA ILE A 71 2.84 1.04 -12.77
C ILE A 71 2.51 -0.33 -13.38
N SER A 72 3.46 -1.26 -13.32
CA SER A 72 3.28 -2.66 -13.74
C SER A 72 3.46 -3.58 -12.54
N TRP A 73 2.80 -4.73 -12.58
CA TRP A 73 2.97 -5.76 -11.55
C TRP A 73 3.04 -7.15 -12.15
N ARG A 74 3.68 -8.06 -11.42
CA ARG A 74 3.61 -9.50 -11.63
C ARG A 74 3.39 -10.19 -10.30
N VAL A 75 2.65 -11.28 -10.30
CA VAL A 75 2.44 -12.13 -9.14
C VAL A 75 2.93 -13.51 -9.52
N ASP A 76 3.79 -14.08 -8.69
CA ASP A 76 4.32 -15.42 -8.90
C ASP A 76 3.28 -16.48 -8.49
N GLU A 77 3.52 -17.73 -8.88
CA GLU A 77 2.63 -18.85 -8.56
C GLU A 77 2.48 -19.02 -7.03
N PRO A 78 1.25 -19.26 -6.54
CA PRO A 78 1.02 -19.51 -5.12
C PRO A 78 1.78 -20.71 -4.60
N GLN A 79 2.29 -20.57 -3.38
CA GLN A 79 2.87 -21.68 -2.62
C GLN A 79 1.82 -22.21 -1.64
N LEU A 80 1.49 -23.50 -1.75
CA LEU A 80 0.62 -24.20 -0.82
C LEU A 80 1.45 -24.82 0.31
N THR A 81 1.11 -24.51 1.54
CA THR A 81 1.66 -25.16 2.73
C THR A 81 0.54 -25.87 3.47
N THR A 82 0.70 -27.17 3.72
CA THR A 82 -0.23 -27.98 4.52
C THR A 82 0.35 -28.20 5.92
N GLU A 83 -0.46 -27.92 6.93
CA GLU A 83 -0.14 -28.12 8.34
C GLU A 83 -0.50 -29.56 8.77
N GLU A 84 0.14 -30.05 9.84
CA GLU A 84 -0.04 -31.42 10.35
C GLU A 84 -1.48 -31.71 10.80
N ASP A 85 -2.23 -30.67 11.19
CA ASP A 85 -3.63 -30.74 11.61
C ASP A 85 -4.62 -30.72 10.45
N GLY A 86 -4.14 -30.76 9.20
CA GLY A 86 -4.95 -30.76 7.99
C GLY A 86 -5.35 -29.37 7.50
N HIS A 87 -4.96 -28.30 8.19
CA HIS A 87 -5.12 -26.94 7.68
C HIS A 87 -4.13 -26.62 6.56
N PHE A 88 -4.42 -25.60 5.77
CA PHE A 88 -3.56 -25.19 4.66
C PHE A 88 -3.46 -23.68 4.54
N SER A 89 -2.36 -23.19 3.99
CA SER A 89 -2.18 -21.79 3.65
C SER A 89 -1.64 -21.62 2.24
N TYR A 90 -2.06 -20.53 1.60
CA TYR A 90 -1.51 -20.07 0.34
C TYR A 90 -0.69 -18.81 0.59
N SER A 91 0.54 -18.80 0.09
CA SER A 91 1.41 -17.62 0.11
C SER A 91 1.72 -17.17 -1.31
N TYR A 92 1.70 -15.87 -1.54
CA TYR A 92 1.93 -15.24 -2.84
C TYR A 92 3.05 -14.22 -2.72
N LYS A 93 3.90 -14.17 -3.74
CA LYS A 93 4.88 -13.10 -3.93
C LYS A 93 4.48 -12.24 -5.10
N GLY A 94 4.38 -10.94 -4.86
CA GLY A 94 4.06 -9.93 -5.85
C GLY A 94 5.21 -8.95 -6.03
N TYR A 95 5.39 -8.46 -7.25
CA TYR A 95 6.36 -7.43 -7.59
C TYR A 95 5.65 -6.27 -8.24
N PHE A 96 5.84 -5.07 -7.72
CA PHE A 96 5.29 -3.84 -8.29
C PHE A 96 6.43 -2.95 -8.76
N THR A 97 6.36 -2.49 -10.00
CA THR A 97 7.40 -1.67 -10.64
C THR A 97 6.84 -0.33 -11.06
N PHE A 98 7.57 0.74 -10.75
CA PHE A 98 7.29 2.11 -11.18
C PHE A 98 8.62 2.80 -11.53
N GLY A 99 8.77 3.15 -12.81
CA GLY A 99 10.04 3.67 -13.33
C GLY A 99 11.17 2.65 -13.15
N LEU A 100 12.21 3.03 -12.42
CA LEU A 100 13.37 2.17 -12.11
C LEU A 100 13.25 1.45 -10.75
N ALA A 101 12.17 1.68 -10.01
CA ALA A 101 11.98 1.10 -8.69
C ALA A 101 11.04 -0.11 -8.77
N THR A 102 11.44 -1.22 -8.14
CA THR A 102 10.59 -2.39 -7.93
C THR A 102 10.54 -2.70 -6.45
N ILE A 103 9.35 -3.00 -5.94
CA ILE A 103 9.14 -3.52 -4.59
C ILE A 103 8.61 -4.95 -4.64
N GLU A 104 9.02 -5.77 -3.68
CA GLU A 104 8.47 -7.12 -3.44
C GLU A 104 7.49 -7.06 -2.26
N PHE A 105 6.38 -7.77 -2.39
CA PHE A 105 5.41 -7.96 -1.34
C PHE A 105 5.05 -9.44 -1.21
N GLU A 106 4.93 -9.91 0.02
CA GLU A 106 4.46 -11.25 0.33
C GLU A 106 3.15 -11.17 1.10
N GLY A 107 2.15 -11.90 0.64
CA GLY A 107 0.86 -12.02 1.29
C GLY A 107 0.50 -13.49 1.48
N SER A 108 -0.03 -13.83 2.63
CA SER A 108 -0.49 -15.19 2.93
C SER A 108 -1.92 -15.21 3.48
N ARG A 109 -2.61 -16.32 3.25
CA ARG A 109 -3.94 -16.59 3.82
C ARG A 109 -4.11 -18.08 4.07
N GLY A 110 -4.60 -18.42 5.25
CA GLY A 110 -4.82 -19.79 5.71
C GLY A 110 -6.28 -20.24 5.68
N SER A 111 -6.53 -21.53 5.84
CA SER A 111 -7.88 -22.08 6.01
C SER A 111 -8.48 -21.81 7.39
N LYS A 112 -7.64 -21.41 8.37
CA LYS A 112 -8.06 -20.96 9.72
C LYS A 112 -8.66 -19.56 9.73
N ASP A 113 -8.59 -18.87 8.60
CA ASP A 113 -8.98 -17.48 8.50
C ASP A 113 -10.48 -17.26 8.27
N PRO A 114 -11.10 -16.21 8.86
CA PRO A 114 -12.55 -15.96 8.80
C PRO A 114 -13.19 -15.90 7.40
N PHE A 115 -12.38 -15.64 6.37
CA PHE A 115 -12.83 -15.57 4.98
C PHE A 115 -13.01 -16.96 4.35
N PHE A 116 -12.23 -17.96 4.79
CA PHE A 116 -12.30 -19.35 4.32
C PHE A 116 -13.00 -20.28 5.31
N SER A 117 -13.21 -19.85 6.55
CA SER A 117 -14.20 -20.48 7.41
C SER A 117 -15.58 -20.21 6.80
N ILE A 118 -16.08 -21.13 5.99
CA ILE A 118 -17.49 -21.17 5.61
C ILE A 118 -18.26 -21.03 6.91
N PHE A 119 -19.04 -19.94 7.06
CA PHE A 119 -20.02 -19.83 8.13
C PHE A 119 -20.99 -21.01 7.96
N SER A 120 -20.69 -22.14 8.59
CA SER A 120 -21.67 -23.16 8.93
C SER A 120 -22.47 -22.63 10.12
N SER A 121 -23.25 -21.59 9.87
CA SER A 121 -24.35 -21.24 10.76
C SER A 121 -25.49 -22.20 10.39
N PRO A 122 -25.87 -23.18 11.23
CA PRO A 122 -27.13 -23.87 11.00
C PRO A 122 -28.23 -22.81 11.16
N LEU A 123 -29.01 -22.59 10.11
CA LEU A 123 -30.21 -21.75 10.21
C LEU A 123 -31.10 -22.29 11.34
N PRO A 124 -31.67 -21.45 12.21
CA PRO A 124 -32.59 -21.93 13.23
C PRO A 124 -33.83 -22.48 12.53
N PHE A 125 -34.09 -23.77 12.74
CA PHE A 125 -35.31 -24.44 12.31
C PHE A 125 -36.48 -23.75 13.03
N HIS A 126 -37.31 -23.00 12.31
CA HIS A 126 -38.62 -22.60 12.81
C HIS A 126 -39.63 -23.64 12.32
N SER A 127 -40.03 -24.54 13.23
CA SER A 127 -41.23 -25.36 13.06
C SER A 127 -42.45 -24.46 13.14
N SER A 128 -43.30 -24.52 12.11
CA SER A 128 -44.68 -24.03 12.16
C SER A 128 -45.53 -24.79 13.17
#